data_AF-A0AAI9C3F8-F1
#
_entry.id   AF-A0AAI9C3F8-F1
#
_cell.length_a   1.000
_cell.length_b   1.000
_cell.length_c   1.000
_cell.angle_alpha   90.00
_cell.angle_beta   90.00
_cell.angle_gamma   90.00
#
_symmetry.space_group_name_H-M   'P 1'
#
loop_
_entity.id
_entity.type
_entity.pdbx_description
1 polymer ?
#
loop_
_entity_poly.entity_id
_entity_poly.type
_entity_poly.pdbx_seq_one_letter_code
_entity_poly.pdbx_strand_id
1 'polypeptide(L)'
;MKARKILSLVEVNPSASNQHELNGVASFKAVFGNNEFRGPAEFFYAGGTVTATANITWYDSREAHISRSEYRLYFQSNPVMDAAKPGDEVIITRNPDDSIRVDIVPA
;
A
#
# COMPACT_ATOMS: atom_id res chain seq x y z
N MET A 1 -4.63 11.75 -7.82
CA MET A 1 -5.65 11.20 -6.89
C MET A 1 -4.95 10.72 -5.62
N LYS A 2 -5.64 10.67 -4.46
CA LYS A 2 -5.02 10.20 -3.20
C LYS A 2 -5.98 9.41 -2.32
N ALA A 3 -5.44 8.46 -1.55
CA ALA A 3 -6.16 7.72 -0.52
C ALA A 3 -5.23 7.38 0.65
N ARG A 4 -5.81 7.01 1.79
CA ARG A 4 -5.06 6.77 3.04
C ARG A 4 -5.62 5.60 3.85
N LYS A 5 -4.79 5.04 4.71
CA LYS A 5 -5.12 3.99 5.68
C LYS A 5 -4.17 4.08 6.87
N ILE A 6 -4.68 3.79 8.07
CA ILE A 6 -3.86 3.55 9.25
C ILE A 6 -3.37 2.10 9.26
N LEU A 7 -2.07 1.91 9.46
CA LEU A 7 -1.43 0.60 9.54
C LEU A 7 -1.80 -0.09 10.85
N SER A 8 -2.23 -1.35 10.74
CA SER A 8 -2.50 -2.25 11.84
C SER A 8 -1.29 -3.14 12.11
N LEU A 9 -1.29 -3.82 13.25
CA LEU A 9 -0.24 -4.77 13.65
C LEU A 9 0.04 -5.87 12.61
N VAL A 10 -0.97 -6.27 11.82
CA VAL A 10 -0.82 -7.35 10.83
C VAL A 10 0.05 -6.93 9.65
N GLU A 11 0.08 -5.63 9.34
CA GLU A 11 0.76 -5.09 8.16
C GLU A 11 2.24 -4.73 8.43
N VAL A 12 2.67 -4.74 9.68
CA VAL A 12 3.97 -4.20 10.13
C VAL A 12 4.72 -5.12 11.10
N ASN A 13 4.20 -6.32 11.40
CA ASN A 13 4.85 -7.25 12.33
C ASN A 13 5.74 -8.27 11.59
N PRO A 14 7.08 -8.23 11.79
CA PRO A 14 8.09 -9.15 11.24
C PRO A 14 7.79 -10.65 11.38
N SER A 15 6.97 -11.03 12.36
CA SER A 15 6.62 -12.42 12.64
C SER A 15 5.33 -12.89 11.93
N ALA A 16 4.63 -11.99 11.23
CA ALA A 16 3.43 -12.31 10.46
C ALA A 16 3.80 -12.72 9.01
N SER A 17 3.10 -13.68 8.43
CA SER A 17 3.42 -14.22 7.10
C SER A 17 2.97 -13.32 5.92
N ASN A 18 2.31 -12.19 6.16
CA ASN A 18 1.64 -11.37 5.13
C ASN A 18 2.09 -9.90 5.08
N GLN A 19 3.33 -9.59 5.50
CA GLN A 19 3.87 -8.22 5.68
C GLN A 19 4.18 -7.47 4.37
N HIS A 20 3.72 -8.00 3.26
CA HIS A 20 3.87 -7.41 1.94
C HIS A 20 2.52 -7.00 1.38
N GLU A 21 1.49 -6.90 2.23
CA GLU A 21 0.13 -6.65 1.80
C GLU A 21 -0.62 -5.71 2.76
N LEU A 22 -1.22 -4.68 2.19
CA LEU A 22 -2.16 -3.82 2.88
C LEU A 22 -3.57 -4.37 2.72
N ASN A 23 -4.23 -4.64 3.85
CA ASN A 23 -5.59 -5.18 3.90
C ASN A 23 -6.62 -4.08 4.17
N GLY A 24 -7.88 -4.33 3.77
CA GLY A 24 -8.96 -3.38 4.04
C GLY A 24 -8.76 -2.02 3.34
N VAL A 25 -8.10 -2.03 2.18
CA VAL A 25 -7.73 -0.84 1.41
C VAL A 25 -8.77 -0.47 0.35
N ALA A 26 -10.05 -0.72 0.61
CA ALA A 26 -11.11 -0.39 -0.35
C ALA A 26 -11.12 1.10 -0.76
N SER A 27 -10.64 1.99 0.12
CA SER A 27 -10.45 3.42 -0.17
C SER A 27 -9.46 3.68 -1.32
N PHE A 28 -8.53 2.77 -1.57
CA PHE A 28 -7.52 2.91 -2.63
C PHE A 28 -8.08 2.70 -4.03
N LYS A 29 -9.34 2.24 -4.15
CA LYS A 29 -10.11 2.31 -5.41
C LYS A 29 -10.17 3.71 -6.00
N ALA A 30 -10.14 4.75 -5.16
CA ALA A 30 -10.10 6.13 -5.63
C ALA A 30 -8.80 6.48 -6.39
N VAL A 31 -7.76 5.64 -6.29
CA VAL A 31 -6.45 5.79 -6.92
C VAL A 31 -6.27 4.81 -8.09
N PHE A 32 -6.63 3.54 -7.88
CA PHE A 32 -6.38 2.46 -8.85
C PHE A 32 -7.63 2.06 -9.65
N GLY A 33 -8.82 2.44 -9.20
CA GLY A 33 -10.08 1.95 -9.76
C GLY A 33 -10.36 0.49 -9.37
N ASN A 34 -11.15 -0.18 -10.20
CA ASN A 34 -11.55 -1.58 -9.99
C ASN A 34 -10.65 -2.59 -10.71
N ASN A 35 -9.87 -2.13 -11.68
CA ASN A 35 -9.00 -3.00 -12.48
C ASN A 35 -7.70 -3.28 -11.73
N GLU A 36 -7.08 -4.41 -12.04
CA GLU A 36 -5.74 -4.71 -11.56
C GLU A 36 -4.74 -3.64 -12.01
N PHE A 37 -3.79 -3.30 -11.14
CA PHE A 37 -2.63 -2.47 -11.47
C PHE A 37 -1.35 -3.16 -11.00
N ARG A 38 -0.32 -3.13 -11.86
CA ARG A 38 1.04 -3.57 -11.54
C ARG A 38 2.02 -2.52 -12.02
N GLY A 39 2.96 -2.13 -11.17
CA GLY A 39 3.98 -1.17 -11.56
C GLY A 39 4.87 -0.72 -10.39
N PRO A 40 5.88 0.10 -10.69
CA PRO A 40 6.73 0.68 -9.67
C PRO A 40 5.98 1.73 -8.85
N ALA A 41 6.36 1.86 -7.58
CA ALA A 41 6.00 2.97 -6.73
C ALA A 41 7.22 3.49 -5.98
N GLU A 42 7.23 4.80 -5.72
CA GLU A 42 8.23 5.46 -4.89
C GLU A 42 7.72 5.57 -3.45
N PHE A 43 8.48 5.02 -2.51
CA PHE A 43 8.17 4.97 -1.10
C PHE A 43 9.00 6.01 -0.34
N PHE A 44 8.35 6.72 0.58
CA PHE A 44 8.96 7.73 1.43
C PHE A 44 8.50 7.57 2.88
N TYR A 45 9.42 7.74 3.83
CA TYR A 45 9.09 7.86 5.24
C TYR A 45 9.14 9.34 5.66
N ALA A 46 8.02 9.90 6.11
CA ALA A 46 7.92 11.31 6.47
C ALA A 46 8.84 11.66 7.65
N GLY A 47 9.62 12.73 7.50
CA GLY A 47 10.60 13.16 8.49
C GLY A 47 11.89 12.31 8.52
N GLY A 48 12.02 11.30 7.66
CA GLY A 48 13.21 10.48 7.51
C GLY A 48 13.97 10.76 6.21
N THR A 49 15.13 10.11 6.06
CA THR A 49 15.89 10.05 4.80
C THR A 49 15.70 8.73 4.05
N VAL A 50 14.86 7.83 4.57
CA VAL A 50 14.63 6.50 4.02
C VAL A 50 13.65 6.63 2.85
N THR A 51 14.10 6.19 1.68
CA THR A 51 13.31 6.15 0.44
C THR A 51 13.58 4.84 -0.27
N ALA A 52 12.61 4.34 -1.04
CA ALA A 52 12.78 3.15 -1.86
C ALA A 52 11.93 3.21 -3.12
N THR A 53 12.32 2.45 -4.14
CA THR A 53 11.46 2.14 -5.28
C THR A 53 11.18 0.65 -5.26
N ALA A 54 9.91 0.27 -5.29
CA ALA A 54 9.49 -1.13 -5.23
C ALA A 54 8.23 -1.35 -6.05
N ASN A 55 8.04 -2.55 -6.61
CA ASN A 55 6.81 -2.85 -7.33
C ASN A 55 5.65 -3.08 -6.37
N ILE A 56 4.48 -2.66 -6.82
CA ILE A 56 3.19 -2.90 -6.17
C ILE A 56 2.24 -3.62 -7.11
N THR A 57 1.31 -4.37 -6.52
CA THR A 57 0.18 -5.00 -7.22
C THR A 57 -1.11 -4.66 -6.48
N TRP A 58 -2.01 -3.96 -7.14
CA TRP A 58 -3.38 -3.72 -6.68
C TRP A 58 -4.30 -4.73 -7.34
N TYR A 59 -5.05 -5.49 -6.55
CA TYR A 59 -5.89 -6.56 -7.07
C TYR A 59 -7.09 -6.85 -6.15
N ASP A 60 -8.11 -7.52 -6.69
CA ASP A 60 -9.20 -8.10 -5.89
C ASP A 60 -8.82 -9.55 -5.52
N SER A 61 -8.53 -9.80 -4.24
CA SER A 61 -8.18 -11.15 -3.78
C SER A 61 -9.35 -12.14 -3.84
N ARG A 62 -10.54 -11.65 -4.22
CA ARG A 62 -11.77 -12.41 -4.40
C ARG A 62 -12.31 -12.31 -5.82
N GLU A 63 -11.48 -12.00 -6.82
CA GLU A 63 -11.92 -11.86 -8.22
C GLU A 63 -12.76 -13.06 -8.74
N ALA A 64 -12.43 -14.28 -8.30
CA ALA A 64 -13.20 -15.48 -8.66
C ALA A 64 -14.54 -15.65 -7.91
N HIS A 65 -14.85 -14.82 -6.91
CA HIS A 65 -16.11 -14.84 -6.18
C HIS A 65 -17.13 -13.88 -6.81
N ILE A 66 -18.31 -14.41 -7.14
CA ILE A 66 -19.35 -13.70 -7.89
C ILE A 66 -19.92 -12.46 -7.18
N SER A 67 -19.94 -12.42 -5.84
CA SER A 67 -20.65 -11.38 -5.09
C SER A 67 -19.81 -10.63 -4.05
N ARG A 68 -18.54 -11.03 -3.86
CA ARG A 68 -17.68 -10.48 -2.82
C ARG A 68 -16.38 -10.02 -3.44
N SER A 69 -16.02 -8.77 -3.16
CA SER A 69 -14.70 -8.22 -3.46
C SER A 69 -13.93 -7.96 -2.19
N GLU A 70 -12.62 -8.17 -2.25
CA GLU A 70 -11.68 -7.85 -1.18
C GLU A 70 -10.40 -7.31 -1.83
N TYR A 71 -10.32 -5.99 -1.91
CA TYR A 71 -9.17 -5.37 -2.56
C TYR A 71 -7.98 -5.30 -1.62
N ARG A 72 -6.81 -5.60 -2.19
CA ARG A 72 -5.54 -5.65 -1.48
C ARG A 72 -4.47 -4.97 -2.31
N LEU A 73 -3.48 -4.41 -1.61
CA LEU A 73 -2.28 -3.87 -2.24
C LEU A 73 -1.07 -4.66 -1.76
N TYR A 74 -0.50 -5.44 -2.65
CA TYR A 74 0.78 -6.08 -2.45
C TYR A 74 1.92 -5.11 -2.76
N PHE A 75 3.01 -5.18 -2.02
CA PHE A 75 4.24 -4.43 -2.26
C PHE A 75 5.47 -5.31 -2.01
N GLN A 76 6.52 -5.15 -2.81
CA GLN A 76 7.79 -5.81 -2.55
C GLN A 76 8.45 -5.27 -1.28
N SER A 77 9.20 -6.13 -0.56
CA SER A 77 9.98 -5.76 0.63
C SER A 77 10.84 -4.53 0.35
N ASN A 78 10.80 -3.55 1.25
CA ASN A 78 11.54 -2.30 1.08
C ASN A 78 11.78 -1.61 2.44
N PRO A 79 12.88 -0.86 2.59
CA PRO A 79 13.29 -0.30 3.88
C PRO A 79 12.32 0.74 4.45
N VAL A 80 11.44 1.33 3.62
CA VAL A 80 10.43 2.28 4.11
C VAL A 80 9.32 1.52 4.85
N MET A 81 8.83 0.42 4.28
CA MET A 81 7.83 -0.42 4.94
C MET A 81 8.42 -1.19 6.13
N ASP A 82 9.70 -1.56 6.08
CA ASP A 82 10.40 -2.17 7.22
C ASP A 82 10.54 -1.22 8.41
N ALA A 83 10.53 0.10 8.16
CA ALA A 83 10.58 1.12 9.21
C ALA A 83 9.20 1.52 9.75
N ALA A 84 8.12 1.13 9.07
CA ALA A 84 6.76 1.48 9.44
C ALA A 84 6.30 0.75 10.71
N LYS A 85 5.44 1.40 11.49
CA LYS A 85 4.95 0.91 12.78
C LYS A 85 3.43 0.86 12.82
N PRO A 86 2.84 0.05 13.73
CA PRO A 86 1.41 0.08 13.96
C PRO A 86 0.98 1.49 14.37
N GLY A 87 -0.08 1.99 13.74
CA GLY A 87 -0.59 3.35 13.97
C GLY A 87 -0.09 4.38 12.94
N ASP A 88 1.01 4.12 12.23
CA ASP A 88 1.45 5.01 11.14
C ASP A 88 0.40 5.05 10.03
N GLU A 89 0.30 6.17 9.34
CA GLU A 89 -0.59 6.34 8.20
C GLU A 89 0.16 6.07 6.89
N VAL A 90 -0.38 5.19 6.05
CA VAL A 90 0.04 5.05 4.66
C VAL A 90 -0.86 5.90 3.76
N ILE A 91 -0.24 6.76 2.95
CA ILE A 91 -0.90 7.61 1.97
C ILE A 91 -0.42 7.20 0.59
N ILE A 92 -1.34 6.88 -0.32
CA ILE A 92 -1.01 6.57 -1.71
C ILE A 92 -1.52 7.69 -2.60
N THR A 93 -0.63 8.18 -3.46
CA THR A 93 -0.92 9.21 -4.45
C THR A 93 -0.60 8.69 -5.83
N ARG A 94 -1.54 8.86 -6.77
CA ARG A 94 -1.29 8.76 -8.21
C ARG A 94 -1.17 10.16 -8.79
N ASN A 95 0.00 10.48 -9.30
CA ASN A 95 0.34 11.77 -9.87
C ASN A 95 -0.29 11.95 -11.27
N PRO A 96 -0.30 13.16 -11.84
CA PRO A 96 -0.83 13.40 -13.19
C PRO A 96 -0.09 12.64 -14.31
N ASP A 97 1.16 12.26 -14.08
CA ASP A 97 1.98 11.45 -14.98
C ASP A 97 1.83 9.93 -14.75
N ASP A 98 0.80 9.53 -13.98
CA ASP A 98 0.51 8.16 -13.57
C ASP A 98 1.55 7.49 -12.64
N SER A 99 2.59 8.20 -12.22
CA SER A 99 3.52 7.70 -11.21
C SER A 99 2.82 7.50 -9.86
N ILE A 100 3.19 6.44 -9.16
CA ILE A 100 2.65 6.11 -7.84
C ILE A 100 3.65 6.47 -6.76
N ARG A 101 3.17 7.22 -5.77
CA ARG A 101 3.90 7.56 -4.56
C ARG A 101 3.21 6.98 -3.34
N VAL A 102 3.99 6.43 -2.42
CA VAL A 102 3.55 5.90 -1.13
C VAL A 102 4.31 6.63 -0.02
N ASP A 103 3.58 7.33 0.83
CA ASP A 103 4.13 8.04 1.98
C ASP A 103 3.71 7.33 3.27
N ILE A 104 4.67 7.07 4.16
CA ILE A 104 4.43 6.63 5.53
C ILE A 104 4.57 7.83 6.45
N VAL A 105 3.50 8.16 7.17
CA VAL A 105 3.43 9.28 8.11
C VAL A 105 3.37 8.72 9.52
N PRO A 106 4.39 8.97 10.37
CA PRO A 106 4.39 8.53 11.76
C PRO A 106 3.20 9.08 12.53
N ALA A 107 2.66 8.27 13.45
CA ALA A 107 1.60 8.67 14.38
C ALA A 107 2.02 9.79 15.36
#